data_AF-A0AAD8DS77-F1
#
_entry.id   AF-A0AAD8DS77-F1
#
_cell.length_a   1.000
_cell.length_b   1.000
_cell.length_c   1.000
_cell.angle_alpha   90.00
_cell.angle_beta   90.00
_cell.angle_gamma   90.00
#
_symmetry.space_group_name_H-M   'P 1'
#
loop_
_entity.id
_entity.type
_entity.pdbx_description
1 polymer ?
#
loop_
_entity_poly.entity_id
_entity_poly.type
_entity_poly.pdbx_seq_one_letter_code
_entity_poly.pdbx_strand_id
1 'polypeptide(L)'
;MSEGQTPDWDINDAVVPRVAAFDSSGEWCDGHVRRVCPPACEEARQHASGWAMRHTNNHNVHILKKSCLGVLVCSQRCRLPDGWLNEELMCSF
;
A
#
# COMPACT_ATOMS: atom_id res chain seq x y z
N MET A 1 20.46 -8.76 -8.79
CA MET A 1 19.28 -9.39 -9.42
C MET A 1 18.51 -8.26 -10.06
N SER A 2 18.30 -8.31 -11.36
CA SER A 2 17.75 -7.23 -12.17
C SER A 2 16.28 -7.01 -11.85
N GLU A 3 15.96 -5.98 -11.08
CA GLU A 3 14.60 -5.45 -10.96
C GLU A 3 14.10 -5.11 -12.35
N GLY A 4 13.08 -5.84 -12.80
CA GLY A 4 12.43 -5.56 -14.07
C GLY A 4 11.95 -4.12 -14.05
N GLN A 5 12.45 -3.30 -14.98
CA GLN A 5 11.92 -1.97 -15.24
C GLN A 5 10.45 -2.13 -15.62
N THR A 6 9.56 -1.92 -14.64
CA THR A 6 8.17 -1.63 -14.93
C THR A 6 8.14 -0.34 -15.73
N PRO A 7 7.38 -0.28 -16.84
CA PRO A 7 7.25 0.96 -17.62
C PRO A 7 6.86 2.09 -16.67
N ASP A 8 7.48 3.26 -16.82
CA ASP A 8 7.19 4.41 -15.97
C ASP A 8 5.81 4.95 -16.33
N TRP A 9 4.80 4.53 -15.55
CA TRP A 9 3.43 5.02 -15.63
C TRP A 9 3.00 5.54 -14.27
N ASP A 10 2.13 6.53 -14.29
CA ASP A 10 1.50 7.11 -13.12
C ASP A 10 -0.03 6.90 -13.18
N ILE A 11 -0.65 6.71 -12.01
CA ILE A 11 -2.12 6.51 -11.94
C ILE A 11 -2.91 7.74 -12.40
N ASN A 12 -2.29 8.92 -12.43
CA ASN A 12 -2.89 10.15 -12.92
C ASN A 12 -2.70 10.35 -14.43
N ASP A 13 -1.99 9.46 -15.13
CA ASP A 13 -1.84 9.55 -16.57
C ASP A 13 -3.19 9.41 -17.27
N ALA A 14 -3.40 10.22 -18.32
CA ALA A 14 -4.64 10.18 -19.10
C ALA A 14 -4.89 8.80 -19.75
N VAL A 15 -3.82 8.03 -19.99
CA VAL A 15 -3.88 6.68 -20.53
C VAL A 15 -2.91 5.80 -19.74
N VAL A 16 -3.46 4.91 -18.91
CA VAL A 16 -2.70 3.87 -18.22
C VAL A 16 -2.36 2.75 -19.22
N PRO A 17 -1.12 2.26 -19.28
CA PRO A 17 -0.73 1.21 -20.22
C PRO A 17 -1.52 -0.08 -19.98
N ARG A 18 -1.70 -0.86 -21.05
CA ARG A 18 -2.42 -2.14 -20.96
C ARG A 18 -1.61 -3.12 -20.10
N VAL A 19 -2.25 -3.65 -19.07
CA VAL A 19 -1.63 -4.58 -18.13
C VAL A 19 -1.19 -5.85 -18.85
N ALA A 20 0.11 -6.14 -18.81
CA ALA A 20 0.71 -7.34 -19.40
C ALA A 20 1.00 -8.42 -18.34
N ALA A 21 1.16 -8.03 -17.08
CA ALA A 21 1.45 -8.92 -15.96
C ALA A 21 0.80 -8.36 -14.68
N PHE A 22 0.46 -9.27 -13.76
CA PHE A 22 -0.10 -8.92 -12.46
C PHE A 22 0.92 -9.22 -11.36
N ASP A 23 0.98 -8.36 -10.37
CA ASP A 23 1.76 -8.55 -9.16
C ASP A 23 1.02 -9.45 -8.18
N SER A 24 1.79 -10.14 -7.33
CA SER A 24 1.24 -10.80 -6.15
C SER A 24 0.66 -9.77 -5.19
N SER A 25 -0.42 -10.14 -4.49
CA SER A 25 -0.98 -9.32 -3.42
C SER A 25 0.08 -9.01 -2.37
N GLY A 26 0.15 -7.75 -1.94
CA GLY A 26 1.10 -7.27 -0.93
C GLY A 26 0.35 -6.47 0.11
N GLU A 27 0.13 -7.07 1.28
CA GLU A 27 -0.60 -6.42 2.38
C GLU A 27 0.16 -5.20 2.92
N TRP A 28 1.50 -5.30 2.93
CA TRP A 28 2.41 -4.28 3.44
C TRP A 28 3.19 -3.69 2.27
N CYS A 29 2.81 -2.48 1.87
CA CYS A 29 3.60 -1.68 0.93
C CYS A 29 4.43 -0.69 1.75
N ASP A 30 5.75 -0.66 1.54
CA ASP A 30 6.66 0.31 2.14
C ASP A 30 7.33 1.12 1.02
N GLY A 31 7.52 2.42 1.25
CA GLY A 31 8.07 3.34 0.28
C GLY A 31 7.20 3.51 -0.99
N HIS A 32 7.84 3.95 -2.08
CA HIS A 32 7.18 4.22 -3.35
C HIS A 32 7.04 2.94 -4.19
N VAL A 33 5.92 2.23 -3.99
CA VAL A 33 5.62 0.98 -4.70
C VAL A 33 4.40 1.14 -5.60
N ARG A 34 4.51 0.62 -6.82
CA ARG A 34 3.41 0.50 -7.79
C ARG A 34 3.12 -0.99 -7.97
N ARG A 35 1.84 -1.38 -7.86
CA ARG A 35 1.40 -2.77 -8.06
C ARG A 35 0.19 -2.82 -8.97
N VAL A 36 0.10 -3.87 -9.76
CA VAL A 36 -1.04 -4.17 -10.61
C VAL A 36 -1.68 -5.48 -10.15
N CYS A 37 -2.83 -5.39 -9.50
CA CYS A 37 -3.51 -6.57 -8.97
C CYS A 37 -4.45 -7.21 -10.01
N PRO A 38 -4.60 -8.55 -10.00
CA PRO A 38 -5.59 -9.21 -10.84
C PRO A 38 -7.01 -8.77 -10.46
N PRO A 39 -7.96 -8.72 -11.42
CA PRO A 39 -9.34 -8.30 -11.14
C PRO A 39 -10.09 -9.26 -10.20
N ALA A 40 -9.61 -10.49 -10.04
CA ALA A 40 -10.16 -11.50 -9.13
C ALA A 40 -9.59 -11.41 -7.70
N CYS A 41 -8.63 -10.51 -7.42
CA CYS A 41 -8.08 -10.33 -6.08
C CYS A 41 -9.05 -9.50 -5.23
N GLU A 42 -9.67 -10.15 -4.26
CA GLU A 42 -10.66 -9.53 -3.36
C GLU A 42 -10.03 -8.42 -2.50
N GLU A 43 -8.81 -8.64 -2.01
CA GLU A 43 -8.09 -7.67 -1.18
C GLU A 43 -7.82 -6.37 -1.95
N ALA A 44 -7.45 -6.50 -3.23
CA ALA A 44 -7.26 -5.36 -4.11
C ALA A 44 -8.58 -4.65 -4.44
N ARG A 45 -9.67 -5.41 -4.66
CA ARG A 45 -11.01 -4.87 -4.90
C ARG A 45 -11.52 -4.07 -3.69
N GLN A 46 -11.21 -4.54 -2.49
CA GLN A 46 -11.54 -3.86 -1.23
C GLN A 46 -10.58 -2.72 -0.90
N HIS A 47 -9.50 -2.55 -1.67
CA HIS A 47 -8.42 -1.61 -1.39
C HIS A 47 -7.86 -1.79 0.03
N ALA A 48 -7.72 -3.04 0.44
CA ALA A 48 -7.20 -3.43 1.75
C ALA A 48 -5.70 -3.15 1.83
N SER A 49 -5.23 -2.85 3.05
CA SER A 49 -3.83 -2.63 3.37
C SER A 49 -3.62 -3.01 4.83
N GLY A 50 -2.45 -3.59 5.14
CA GLY A 50 -2.05 -3.83 6.53
C GLY A 50 -1.83 -2.52 7.30
N TRP A 51 -1.53 -1.43 6.59
CA TRP A 51 -1.44 -0.10 7.17
C TRP A 51 -2.81 0.45 7.55
N ALA A 52 -2.83 1.20 8.66
CA ALA A 52 -3.98 2.04 9.00
C ALA A 52 -4.07 3.21 8.01
N MET A 53 -5.01 3.12 7.07
CA MET A 53 -5.18 4.09 5.99
C MET A 53 -6.50 4.82 6.10
N ARG A 54 -6.48 6.17 6.02
CA ARG A 54 -7.71 7.00 5.92
C ARG A 54 -8.00 7.38 4.48
N HIS A 55 -9.28 7.47 4.12
CA HIS A 55 -9.69 8.03 2.82
C HIS A 55 -9.40 9.53 2.79
N THR A 56 -8.94 10.02 1.64
CA THR A 56 -8.70 11.44 1.40
C THR A 56 -9.37 11.85 0.10
N ASN A 57 -10.04 13.00 0.10
CA ASN A 57 -10.62 13.55 -1.11
C ASN A 57 -9.50 14.06 -2.02
N ASN A 58 -9.45 13.55 -3.25
CA ASN A 58 -8.53 13.97 -4.30
C ASN A 58 -9.25 14.69 -5.46
N HIS A 59 -10.55 14.96 -5.32
CA HIS A 59 -11.42 15.52 -6.34
C HIS A 59 -11.47 14.73 -7.67
N ASN A 60 -11.10 13.44 -7.66
CA ASN A 60 -11.16 12.55 -8.82
C ASN A 60 -11.90 11.26 -8.44
N VAL A 61 -13.12 11.09 -8.96
CA VAL A 61 -13.98 9.93 -8.65
C VAL A 61 -13.44 8.60 -9.17
N HIS A 62 -12.50 8.62 -10.12
CA HIS A 62 -11.90 7.41 -10.69
C HIS A 62 -10.70 6.91 -9.89
N ILE A 63 -10.16 7.72 -8.98
CA ILE A 63 -8.98 7.37 -8.18
C ILE A 63 -9.38 7.38 -6.71
N LEU A 64 -9.22 6.25 -6.02
CA LEU A 64 -9.34 6.21 -4.57
C LEU A 64 -7.99 6.61 -3.96
N LYS A 65 -7.94 7.75 -3.26
CA LYS A 65 -6.74 8.17 -2.51
C LYS A 65 -6.89 7.88 -1.02
N LYS A 66 -5.89 7.21 -0.45
CA LYS A 66 -5.79 6.96 0.99
C LYS A 66 -4.45 7.49 1.52
N SER A 67 -4.39 7.87 2.79
CA SER A 67 -3.15 8.30 3.46
C SER A 67 -2.92 7.51 4.75
N CYS A 68 -1.66 7.17 5.01
CA CYS A 68 -1.20 6.49 6.23
C CYS A 68 -1.57 7.35 7.45
N LEU A 69 -2.21 6.73 8.44
CA LEU A 69 -2.50 7.35 9.74
C LEU A 69 -1.30 7.28 10.69
N GLY A 70 -0.32 6.42 10.39
CA GLY A 70 0.79 6.06 11.27
C GLY A 70 0.44 4.90 12.20
N VAL A 71 1.27 4.71 13.21
CA VAL A 71 1.11 3.64 14.21
C VAL A 71 1.02 4.23 15.62
N LEU A 72 0.21 3.60 16.46
CA LEU A 72 0.14 3.95 17.87
C LEU A 72 1.08 3.05 18.67
N VAL A 73 2.03 3.66 19.35
CA VAL A 73 2.96 2.96 20.25
C VAL A 73 2.68 3.37 21.69
N CYS A 74 2.83 2.41 22.62
CA CYS A 74 2.74 2.71 24.04
C CYS A 74 3.89 3.65 24.44
N SER A 75 3.57 4.83 24.99
CA SER A 75 4.59 5.80 25.42
C SER A 75 5.52 5.26 26.51
N GLN A 76 5.02 4.36 27.34
CA GLN A 76 5.78 3.66 28.39
C GLN A 76 6.54 2.43 27.85
N ARG A 77 6.46 2.16 26.53
CA ARG A 77 7.09 1.02 25.86
C ARG A 77 6.77 -0.33 26.52
N CYS A 78 5.54 -0.47 27.01
CA CYS A 78 5.07 -1.73 27.58
C CYS A 78 5.19 -2.86 26.54
N ARG A 79 5.59 -4.04 26.99
CA ARG A 79 5.71 -5.26 26.17
C ARG A 79 4.79 -6.34 26.72
N LEU A 80 4.24 -7.16 25.82
CA LEU A 80 3.51 -8.36 26.21
C LEU A 80 4.50 -9.44 26.72
N PRO A 81 4.09 -10.33 27.63
CA PRO A 81 4.95 -11.38 28.18
C PRO A 81 5.57 -12.33 27.14
N ASP A 82 4.94 -12.43 25.96
CA ASP A 82 5.24 -13.30 24.83
C ASP A 82 5.99 -12.60 23.67
N GLY A 83 6.23 -11.29 23.75
CA GLY A 83 6.97 -10.55 22.73
C GLY A 83 6.34 -9.22 22.31
N TRP A 84 7.00 -8.57 21.36
CA TRP A 84 6.76 -7.18 20.96
C TRP A 84 5.41 -6.94 20.27
N LEU A 85 4.85 -5.75 20.53
CA LEU A 85 3.99 -5.05 19.56
C LEU A 85 4.95 -4.52 18.48
N ASN A 86 4.91 -5.09 17.27
CA ASN A 86 5.86 -4.90 16.16
C ASN A 86 6.47 -3.48 16.04
N GLU A 87 7.78 -3.35 16.29
CA GLU A 87 8.55 -2.10 16.08
C GLU A 87 8.91 -1.84 14.61
N GLU A 88 8.76 -2.82 13.71
CA GLU A 88 9.07 -2.67 12.28
C GLU A 88 7.87 -2.29 11.41
N LEU A 89 7.00 -1.43 11.95
CA LEU A 89 6.05 -0.70 11.12
C LEU A 89 6.61 0.68 10.82
N MET A 90 7.67 0.72 10.00
CA MET A 90 8.08 1.96 9.33
C MET A 90 7.16 2.22 8.15
N CYS A 91 6.30 3.24 8.27
CA CYS A 91 5.64 3.85 7.13
C CYS A 91 6.70 4.82 6.55
N SER A 92 7.61 4.35 5.68
CA SER A 92 8.54 5.27 5.01
C SER A 92 7.79 5.96 3.88
N PHE A 93 7.62 7.28 4.01
CA PHE A 93 6.93 8.15 3.06
C PHE A 93 7.63 8.25 1.70
#